data_AF-A0A241TDD5-F1
#
_entry.id   AF-A0A241TDD5-F1
#
_cell.length_a   1.000
_cell.length_b   1.000
_cell.length_c   1.000
_cell.angle_alpha   90.00
_cell.angle_beta   90.00
_cell.angle_gamma   90.00
#
_symmetry.space_group_name_H-M   'P 1'
#
loop_
_entity.id
_entity.type
_entity.pdbx_description
1 polymer ?
#
loop_
_entity_poly.entity_id
_entity_poly.type
_entity_poly.pdbx_seq_one_letter_code
_entity_poly.pdbx_strand_id
1 'polypeptide(L)'
;MSNQPDSNLTMLVDTPIKKVALVAFIITNIGMFAVPAGLGALGASMSWSAEQTVSIVGIGFAINEVILFGSIAILGKPLVGLIKRKIKTLFKSSKRNSK
;
A
#
# COMPACT_ATOMS: atom_id res chain seq x y z
N MET A 1 -31.21 -10.49 -10.47
CA MET A 1 -29.77 -10.18 -10.65
C MET A 1 -29.58 -8.71 -10.31
N SER A 2 -28.97 -8.40 -9.17
CA SER A 2 -28.67 -7.00 -8.85
C SER A 2 -27.53 -6.54 -9.77
N ASN A 3 -27.84 -5.59 -10.64
CA ASN A 3 -26.85 -4.79 -11.34
C ASN A 3 -26.06 -4.02 -10.28
N GLN A 4 -25.03 -4.63 -9.69
CA GLN A 4 -23.98 -3.87 -9.01
C GLN A 4 -23.30 -3.09 -10.13
N PRO A 5 -23.44 -1.76 -10.21
CA PRO A 5 -22.65 -0.99 -11.15
C PRO A 5 -21.20 -1.30 -10.81
N ASP A 6 -20.47 -1.83 -11.79
CA ASP A 6 -19.02 -1.95 -11.75
C ASP A 6 -18.48 -0.56 -11.45
N SER A 7 -18.31 -0.29 -10.16
CA SER A 7 -17.86 0.99 -9.63
C SER A 7 -16.37 1.00 -9.92
N ASN A 8 -16.08 1.31 -11.17
CA ASN A 8 -14.77 1.27 -11.75
C ASN A 8 -13.89 2.14 -10.85
N LEU A 9 -12.76 1.61 -10.35
CA LEU A 9 -11.86 2.36 -9.46
C LEU A 9 -11.59 3.78 -9.97
N THR A 10 -11.53 3.92 -11.30
CA THR A 10 -11.41 5.17 -12.05
C THR A 10 -12.50 6.22 -11.77
N MET A 11 -13.73 5.81 -11.45
CA MET A 11 -14.81 6.72 -11.05
C MET A 11 -14.74 7.12 -9.57
N LEU A 12 -13.97 6.40 -8.75
CA LEU A 12 -13.87 6.63 -7.30
C LEU A 12 -12.63 7.45 -6.93
N VAL A 13 -11.54 7.31 -7.69
CA VAL A 13 -10.41 8.25 -7.74
C VAL A 13 -10.65 9.27 -8.86
N ASP A 14 -11.76 9.98 -8.73
CA ASP A 14 -12.26 11.01 -9.66
C ASP A 14 -11.40 12.27 -9.66
N THR A 15 -10.69 12.55 -8.57
CA THR A 15 -9.81 13.72 -8.45
C THR A 15 -8.33 13.36 -8.50
N PRO A 16 -7.45 14.27 -9.00
CA PRO A 16 -6.01 14.05 -9.01
C PRO A 16 -5.45 13.70 -7.62
N ILE A 17 -5.94 14.35 -6.57
CA ILE A 17 -5.50 14.11 -5.20
C ILE A 17 -5.83 12.69 -4.70
N LYS A 18 -7.02 12.17 -5.05
CA LYS A 18 -7.39 10.79 -4.71
C LYS A 18 -6.58 9.77 -5.52
N LYS A 19 -6.22 10.07 -6.77
CA LYS A 19 -5.33 9.21 -7.58
C LYS A 19 -3.95 9.11 -6.96
N VAL A 20 -3.37 10.25 -6.56
CA VAL A 20 -2.08 10.28 -5.85
C VAL A 20 -2.18 9.52 -4.52
N ALA A 21 -3.24 9.75 -3.74
CA ALA A 21 -3.45 9.04 -2.49
C ALA A 21 -3.63 7.52 -2.70
N LEU A 22 -4.26 7.08 -3.79
CA LEU A 22 -4.37 5.66 -4.13
C LEU A 22 -3.00 5.05 -4.45
N VAL A 23 -2.19 5.74 -5.25
CA VAL A 23 -0.83 5.29 -5.59
C VAL A 23 0.02 5.25 -4.33
N ALA A 24 0.00 6.31 -3.52
CA ALA A 24 0.70 6.38 -2.25
C ALA A 24 0.26 5.27 -1.30
N PHE A 25 -1.05 5.02 -1.16
CA PHE A 25 -1.60 3.91 -0.38
C PHE A 25 -1.08 2.55 -0.84
N ILE A 26 -1.06 2.28 -2.15
CA ILE A 26 -0.55 1.02 -2.68
C ILE A 26 0.95 0.88 -2.40
N ILE A 27 1.72 1.93 -2.67
CA ILE A 27 3.17 1.94 -2.44
C ILE A 27 3.50 1.74 -0.97
N THR A 28 2.79 2.39 -0.04
CA THR A 28 3.07 2.26 1.40
C THR A 28 2.64 0.92 1.98
N ASN A 29 1.60 0.27 1.44
CA ASN A 29 1.25 -1.11 1.78
C ASN A 29 2.36 -2.10 1.36
N ILE A 30 3.01 -1.87 0.21
CA ILE A 30 4.20 -2.64 -0.20
C ILE A 30 5.42 -2.26 0.66
N GLY A 31 5.58 -0.96 0.90
CA GLY A 31 6.66 -0.34 1.67
C GLY A 31 6.75 -0.88 3.10
N MET A 32 5.64 -1.31 3.70
CA MET A 32 5.62 -1.93 5.02
C MET A 32 6.57 -3.14 5.13
N PHE A 33 6.76 -3.88 4.05
CA PHE A 33 7.69 -5.01 3.97
C PHE A 33 9.00 -4.64 3.27
N ALA A 34 8.91 -3.84 2.21
CA ALA A 34 10.07 -3.49 1.39
C ALA A 34 11.05 -2.54 2.12
N VAL A 35 10.56 -1.62 2.95
CA VAL A 35 11.42 -0.64 3.65
C VAL A 35 12.31 -1.32 4.69
N PRO A 36 11.78 -2.15 5.63
CA PRO A 36 12.65 -2.88 6.56
C PRO A 36 13.63 -3.82 5.86
N ALA A 37 13.17 -4.55 4.84
CA ALA A 37 14.02 -5.48 4.11
C ALA A 37 15.13 -4.75 3.33
N GLY A 38 14.79 -3.68 2.61
CA GLY A 38 15.73 -2.91 1.79
C GLY A 38 16.73 -2.13 2.63
N LEU A 39 16.26 -1.41 3.67
CA LEU A 39 17.16 -0.65 4.55
C LEU A 39 17.98 -1.57 5.45
N GLY A 40 17.45 -2.73 5.86
CA GLY A 40 18.21 -3.74 6.57
C GLY A 40 19.34 -4.33 5.71
N ALA A 41 19.04 -4.67 4.45
CA ALA A 41 20.05 -5.16 3.51
C ALA A 41 21.11 -4.10 3.18
N LEU A 42 20.71 -2.83 3.04
CA LEU A 42 21.62 -1.71 2.86
C LEU A 42 22.50 -1.48 4.10
N GLY A 43 21.94 -1.56 5.30
CA GLY A 43 22.71 -1.43 6.54
C GLY A 43 23.76 -2.52 6.68
N ALA A 44 23.42 -3.76 6.28
CA ALA A 44 24.38 -4.85 6.22
C ALA A 44 25.52 -4.59 5.22
N SER A 45 25.22 -4.09 4.02
CA SER A 45 26.26 -3.78 3.02
C SER A 45 27.13 -2.58 3.41
N MET A 46 26.59 -1.64 4.18
CA MET A 46 27.32 -0.48 4.71
C MET A 46 27.96 -0.72 6.07
N SER A 47 27.85 -1.94 6.62
CA SER A 47 28.39 -2.30 7.95
C SER A 47 27.90 -1.38 9.08
N TRP A 48 26.64 -0.96 9.01
CA TRP A 48 26.01 -0.19 10.09
C TRP A 48 25.93 -1.04 11.36
N SER A 49 26.04 -0.37 12.51
CA SER A 49 25.73 -1.04 13.78
C SER A 49 24.25 -1.45 13.81
N ALA A 50 23.91 -2.41 14.66
CA ALA A 50 22.52 -2.83 14.84
C ALA A 50 21.64 -1.64 15.27
N GLU A 51 22.15 -0.79 16.15
CA GLU A 51 21.47 0.42 16.64
C GLU A 51 21.20 1.41 15.49
N GLN A 52 22.19 1.65 14.62
CA GLN A 52 22.04 2.52 13.46
C GLN A 52 21.02 1.96 12.47
N THR A 53 21.09 0.66 12.19
CA THR A 53 20.16 -0.02 11.27
C THR A 53 18.73 0.07 11.78
N VAL A 54 18.49 -0.26 13.06
CA VAL A 54 17.17 -0.17 13.68
C VAL A 54 16.65 1.27 13.67
N SER A 55 17.50 2.25 13.97
CA SER A 55 17.13 3.67 13.94
C SER A 55 16.69 4.12 12.55
N ILE A 56 17.49 3.84 11.51
CA ILE A 56 17.20 4.25 10.14
C ILE A 56 15.98 3.52 9.58
N VAL A 57 15.88 2.20 9.81
CA VAL A 57 14.70 1.40 9.44
C VAL A 57 13.45 1.94 10.14
N GLY A 58 13.55 2.24 11.44
CA GLY A 58 12.46 2.80 12.24
C GLY A 58 11.96 4.13 11.71
N ILE A 59 12.87 5.04 11.33
CA ILE A 59 12.52 6.32 10.69
C ILE A 59 11.82 6.08 9.35
N GLY A 60 12.38 5.21 8.50
CA GLY A 60 11.77 4.87 7.21
C GLY A 60 10.37 4.28 7.36
N PHE A 61 10.18 3.43 8.37
CA PHE A 61 8.88 2.85 8.70
C PHE A 61 7.89 3.93 9.19
N ALA A 62 8.31 4.83 10.07
CA ALA A 62 7.46 5.91 10.55
C ALA A 62 6.99 6.84 9.42
N ILE A 63 7.88 7.20 8.49
CA ILE A 63 7.52 8.00 7.29
C ILE A 63 6.50 7.23 6.43
N ASN A 64 6.72 5.93 6.21
CA ASN A 64 5.79 5.08 5.47
C ASN A 64 4.39 5.07 6.10
N GLU A 65 4.29 4.96 7.42
CA GLU A 65 3.02 4.99 8.16
C GLU A 65 2.32 6.35 8.05
N VAL A 66 3.03 7.46 8.19
CA VAL A 66 2.43 8.80 8.03
C VAL A 66 1.79 8.98 6.66
N ILE A 67 2.48 8.56 5.60
CA ILE A 67 1.96 8.62 4.23
C ILE A 67 0.77 7.66 4.07
N LEU A 68 0.82 6.47 4.67
CA LEU A 68 -0.28 5.51 4.65
C LEU A 68 -1.54 6.09 5.31
N PHE A 69 -1.45 6.63 6.52
CA PHE A 69 -2.58 7.23 7.22
C PHE A 69 -3.13 8.46 6.50
N GLY A 70 -2.26 9.34 5.99
CA GLY A 70 -2.67 10.48 5.17
C GLY A 70 -3.43 10.05 3.91
N SER A 71 -2.95 9.00 3.25
CA SER A 71 -3.62 8.44 2.07
C SER A 71 -4.98 7.84 2.41
N ILE A 72 -5.11 7.13 3.53
CA ILE A 72 -6.39 6.60 4.02
C ILE A 72 -7.37 7.73 4.34
N ALA A 73 -6.91 8.82 4.96
CA ALA A 73 -7.74 9.96 5.28
C ALA A 73 -8.31 10.64 4.01
N ILE A 74 -7.48 10.79 2.97
CA ILE A 74 -7.89 11.36 1.67
C ILE A 74 -8.85 10.42 0.91
N LEU A 75 -8.59 9.11 0.92
CA LEU A 75 -9.42 8.13 0.20
C LEU A 75 -10.76 7.89 0.92
N GLY A 76 -10.77 7.90 2.25
CA GLY A 76 -11.95 7.60 3.05
C GLY A 76 -12.32 6.11 3.10
N LYS A 77 -13.13 5.74 4.11
CA LYS A 77 -13.54 4.35 4.39
C LYS A 77 -14.20 3.63 3.18
N PRO A 78 -15.08 4.26 2.38
CA PRO A 78 -15.75 3.59 1.27
C PRO A 78 -14.77 3.12 0.19
N LEU A 79 -13.81 3.97 -0.21
CA LEU A 79 -12.82 3.63 -1.22
C LEU A 79 -11.87 2.53 -0.73
N VAL A 80 -11.40 2.60 0.51
CA VAL A 80 -10.52 1.57 1.09
C VAL A 80 -11.21 0.20 1.09
N GLY A 81 -12.50 0.14 1.43
CA GLY A 81 -13.29 -1.08 1.37
C GLY A 81 -13.38 -1.67 -0.04
N LEU A 82 -13.59 -0.81 -1.05
CA LEU A 82 -13.66 -1.22 -2.45
C LEU A 82 -12.31 -1.68 -3.00
N ILE A 83 -11.23 -0.99 -2.68
CA ILE A 83 -9.86 -1.39 -3.04
C ILE A 83 -9.56 -2.78 -2.46
N LYS A 84 -9.81 -2.99 -1.16
CA LYS A 84 -9.60 -4.30 -0.51
C LYS A 84 -10.42 -5.41 -1.19
N ARG A 85 -11.68 -5.14 -1.51
CA ARG A 85 -12.55 -6.10 -2.19
C ARG A 85 -12.02 -6.43 -3.59
N LYS A 86 -11.59 -5.44 -4.37
CA LYS A 86 -11.07 -5.65 -5.72
C LYS A 86 -9.75 -6.41 -5.73
N ILE A 87 -8.82 -6.06 -4.85
CA ILE A 87 -7.56 -6.80 -4.65
C ILE A 87 -7.87 -8.27 -4.31
N LYS A 88 -8.75 -8.52 -3.34
CA LYS A 88 -9.16 -9.88 -2.96
C LYS A 88 -9.76 -10.67 -4.13
N THR A 89 -10.55 -10.03 -4.99
CA THR A 89 -11.11 -10.66 -6.19
C THR A 89 -10.03 -11.00 -7.21
N LEU A 90 -9.06 -10.12 -7.46
CA LEU A 90 -7.95 -10.39 -8.38
C LEU A 90 -7.12 -11.59 -7.91
N PHE A 91 -6.77 -11.65 -6.63
CA PHE A 91 -6.03 -12.79 -6.05
C PHE A 91 -6.84 -14.09 -6.05
N LYS A 92 -8.16 -14.05 -5.81
CA LYS A 92 -9.01 -15.25 -5.90
C LYS A 92 -9.20 -15.73 -7.33
N SER A 93 -9.32 -14.83 -8.30
CA SER A 93 -9.47 -15.18 -9.71
C SER A 93 -8.20 -15.86 -10.25
N SER A 94 -7.02 -15.38 -9.82
CA SER A 94 -5.74 -16.00 -10.15
C SER A 94 -5.62 -17.46 -9.69
N LYS A 95 -6.30 -17.87 -8.60
CA LYS A 95 -6.26 -19.25 -8.09
C LYS A 95 -7.20 -20.21 -8.85
N ARG A 96 -8.17 -19.68 -9.60
CA ARG A 96 -9.19 -20.47 -10.33
C ARG A 96 -8.77 -20.82 -11.77
N ASN A 97 -7.83 -20.08 -12.36
CA ASN A 97 -7.26 -20.36 -13.68
C ASN A 97 -6.00 -21.27 -13.64
N SER A 98 -5.64 -21.80 -12.48
CA SER A 98 -4.53 -22.75 -12.30
C SER A 98 -5.04 -24.17 -12.03
N LYS A 99 -6.16 -24.56 -12.66
CA LYS A 99 -6.67 -25.93 -12.69
C LYS A 99 -6.89 -26.36 -14.13
#